data_AF-A0AB34G777-F1
#
_entry.id   AF-A0AB34G777-F1
#
_cell.length_a   1.000
_cell.length_b   1.000
_cell.length_c   1.000
_cell.angle_alpha   90.00
_cell.angle_beta   90.00
_cell.angle_gamma   90.00
#
_symmetry.space_group_name_H-M   'P 1'
#
loop_
_entity.id
_entity.type
_entity.pdbx_description
1 polymer ?
#
loop_
_entity_poly.entity_id
_entity_poly.type
_entity_poly.pdbx_seq_one_letter_code
_entity_poly.pdbx_strand_id
1 'polypeptide(L)'
;MKGLVNTMSCKPPAALKLCNIPLEDLTNYKMSYMAHPMEKRYVYEPEKFRPCEIPIESLTTHNESYRGLMGEPAKSLKPPARPSALDTPFSNTTEFRDKYQAWPTPQMFSKAPATFVAPEEKMDLLTTVRAHYTYPKGAPAQSYRPVLSVKKGGRFESSTTTKEDYKQWASMQTEPVKPIPQLNLPTEPLDCLTTTRAHYVPCPPITTKSWLLHKASFHLFTS
;
A
#
# COMPACT_ATOMS: atom_id res chain seq x y z
N MET A 1 -51.78 -33.17 -43.37
CA MET A 1 -50.92 -32.79 -42.22
C MET A 1 -49.47 -32.87 -42.68
N LYS A 2 -48.64 -31.84 -42.47
CA LYS A 2 -47.20 -31.86 -42.79
C LYS A 2 -46.45 -31.62 -41.47
N GLY A 3 -45.58 -32.57 -41.08
CA GLY A 3 -44.93 -32.57 -39.78
C GLY A 3 -43.86 -31.48 -39.65
N LEU A 4 -43.73 -30.93 -38.44
CA LEU A 4 -42.68 -29.97 -38.10
C LEU A 4 -41.33 -30.69 -38.02
N VAL A 5 -40.40 -30.37 -38.94
CA VAL A 5 -39.04 -30.91 -38.92
C VAL A 5 -38.23 -30.20 -37.85
N ASN A 6 -37.77 -30.93 -36.85
CA ASN A 6 -37.01 -30.37 -35.74
C ASN A 6 -35.49 -30.43 -36.03
N THR A 7 -34.94 -29.32 -36.55
CA THR A 7 -33.54 -29.24 -36.96
C THR A 7 -32.62 -28.99 -35.76
N MET A 8 -31.95 -30.04 -35.28
CA MET A 8 -30.93 -29.92 -34.22
C MET A 8 -29.58 -29.46 -34.77
N SER A 9 -28.98 -28.45 -34.13
CA SER A 9 -27.69 -27.88 -34.52
C SER A 9 -26.54 -28.73 -33.97
N CYS A 10 -25.87 -29.49 -34.83
CA CYS A 10 -24.70 -30.33 -34.49
C CYS A 10 -23.39 -29.54 -34.22
N LYS A 11 -23.46 -28.27 -33.84
CA LYS A 11 -22.28 -27.47 -33.47
C LYS A 11 -21.86 -27.85 -32.05
N PRO A 12 -20.58 -28.21 -31.79
CA PRO A 12 -20.12 -28.48 -30.44
C PRO A 12 -20.23 -27.20 -29.59
N PRO A 13 -20.66 -27.28 -28.31
CA PRO A 13 -20.72 -26.12 -27.44
C PRO A 13 -19.30 -25.55 -27.25
N ALA A 14 -19.18 -24.22 -27.34
CA ALA A 14 -17.90 -23.53 -27.23
C ALA A 14 -17.36 -23.61 -25.80
N ALA A 15 -16.53 -24.62 -25.52
CA ALA A 15 -15.86 -24.78 -24.24
C ALA A 15 -14.80 -23.66 -24.06
N LEU A 16 -15.15 -22.65 -23.27
CA LEU A 16 -14.23 -21.59 -22.85
C LEU A 16 -13.11 -22.20 -22.00
N LYS A 17 -11.91 -22.33 -22.58
CA LYS A 17 -10.71 -22.73 -21.83
C LYS A 17 -10.23 -21.55 -20.97
N LEU A 18 -10.73 -21.49 -19.74
CA LEU A 18 -10.20 -20.60 -18.71
C LEU A 18 -8.81 -21.10 -18.28
N CYS A 19 -7.76 -20.49 -18.82
CA CYS A 19 -6.38 -20.75 -18.42
C CYS A 19 -6.13 -20.15 -17.02
N ASN A 20 -6.31 -20.96 -15.98
CA ASN A 20 -6.01 -20.60 -14.58
C ASN A 20 -4.51 -20.59 -14.29
N ILE A 21 -3.70 -19.96 -15.15
CA ILE A 21 -2.27 -19.79 -14.95
C ILE A 21 -2.09 -18.45 -14.22
N PRO A 22 -1.58 -18.43 -12.98
CA PRO A 22 -1.35 -17.18 -12.25
C PRO A 22 -0.33 -16.31 -12.99
N LEU A 23 -0.55 -15.00 -13.00
CA LEU A 23 0.38 -14.04 -13.59
C LEU A 23 1.63 -13.91 -12.71
N GLU A 24 2.80 -14.16 -13.28
CA GLU A 24 4.10 -13.99 -12.63
C GLU A 24 4.38 -12.49 -12.38
N ASP A 25 4.18 -12.03 -11.15
CA ASP A 25 4.34 -10.63 -10.71
C ASP A 25 5.76 -10.34 -10.15
N LEU A 26 6.71 -11.22 -10.45
CA LEU A 26 8.13 -11.09 -10.09
C LEU A 26 8.93 -10.42 -11.20
N THR A 27 8.77 -9.09 -11.31
CA THR A 27 9.59 -8.28 -12.21
C THR A 27 11.05 -8.18 -11.71
N ASN A 28 11.98 -8.03 -12.64
CA ASN A 28 13.39 -7.74 -12.34
C ASN A 28 13.55 -6.57 -11.35
N TYR A 29 12.74 -5.51 -11.48
CA TYR A 29 12.74 -4.36 -10.58
C TYR A 29 12.42 -4.75 -9.13
N LYS A 30 11.37 -5.55 -8.89
CA LYS A 30 11.04 -6.10 -7.55
C LYS A 30 12.16 -6.96 -6.97
N MET A 31 12.90 -7.66 -7.82
CA MET A 31 14.02 -8.50 -7.40
C MET A 31 15.26 -7.67 -7.03
N SER A 32 15.52 -6.56 -7.74
CA SER A 32 16.71 -5.71 -7.54
C SER A 32 16.52 -4.62 -6.47
N TYR A 33 15.32 -4.09 -6.28
CA TYR A 33 15.02 -3.05 -5.29
C TYR A 33 14.26 -3.63 -4.10
N MET A 34 14.99 -4.28 -3.20
CA MET A 34 14.49 -4.75 -1.91
C MET A 34 14.91 -3.83 -0.77
N ALA A 35 14.10 -3.75 0.29
CA ALA A 35 14.43 -2.97 1.47
C ALA A 35 15.54 -3.66 2.28
N HIS A 36 16.78 -3.18 2.16
CA HIS A 36 17.88 -3.67 2.97
C HIS A 36 17.75 -3.16 4.43
N PRO A 37 17.87 -4.04 5.45
CA PRO A 37 17.89 -3.61 6.83
C PRO A 37 19.15 -2.80 7.10
N MET A 38 18.98 -1.50 7.42
CA MET A 38 20.10 -0.62 7.75
C MET A 38 20.59 -0.91 9.17
N GLU A 39 21.89 -1.13 9.32
CA GLU A 39 22.52 -1.23 10.63
C GLU A 39 22.41 0.10 11.39
N LYS A 40 22.12 0.03 12.70
CA LYS A 40 21.99 1.23 13.53
C LYS A 40 23.37 1.84 13.73
N ARG A 41 23.47 3.17 13.59
CA ARG A 41 24.71 3.91 13.88
C ARG A 41 25.17 3.60 15.30
N TYR A 42 26.43 3.19 15.44
CA TYR A 42 27.07 2.96 16.73
C TYR A 42 27.08 4.27 17.54
N VAL A 43 26.54 4.22 18.75
CA VAL A 43 26.59 5.31 19.73
C VAL A 43 27.62 4.90 20.79
N TYR A 44 28.62 5.75 21.00
CA TYR A 44 29.62 5.53 22.02
C TYR A 44 29.03 5.87 23.41
N GLU A 45 28.94 4.87 24.27
CA GLU A 45 28.58 5.05 25.68
C GLU A 45 29.80 5.58 26.46
N PRO A 46 29.74 6.76 27.08
CA PRO A 46 30.86 7.32 27.84
C PRO A 46 31.10 6.51 29.12
N GLU A 47 32.39 6.24 29.43
CA GLU A 47 32.72 5.51 30.65
C GLU A 47 32.33 6.32 31.91
N LYS A 48 31.71 5.62 32.86
CA LYS A 48 31.20 6.21 34.10
C LYS A 48 32.37 6.55 35.03
N PHE A 49 32.43 7.81 35.46
CA PHE A 49 33.43 8.28 36.40
C PHE A 49 33.49 7.41 37.66
N ARG A 50 34.70 6.98 38.04
CA ARG A 50 34.97 6.28 39.30
C ARG A 50 35.69 7.24 40.25
N PRO A 51 35.08 7.64 41.38
CA PRO A 51 35.76 8.42 42.41
C PRO A 51 36.96 7.66 42.98
N CYS A 52 37.98 8.38 43.43
CA CYS A 52 39.10 7.78 44.17
C CYS A 52 38.59 7.24 45.52
N GLU A 53 38.87 5.97 45.81
CA GLU A 53 38.46 5.29 47.06
C GLU A 53 39.42 5.56 48.23
N ILE A 54 40.60 6.12 47.96
CA ILE A 54 41.62 6.43 48.97
C ILE A 54 41.20 7.71 49.73
N PRO A 55 41.00 7.65 51.06
CA PRO A 55 40.70 8.83 51.86
C PRO A 55 41.86 9.84 51.84
N ILE A 56 41.55 11.13 51.77
CA ILE A 56 42.56 12.19 51.88
C ILE A 56 42.92 12.37 53.36
N GLU A 57 44.21 12.26 53.70
CA GLU A 57 44.70 12.57 55.04
C GLU A 57 44.51 14.07 55.34
N SER A 58 43.55 14.39 56.21
CA SER A 58 43.17 15.77 56.55
C SER A 58 43.88 16.33 57.79
N LEU A 59 44.88 15.62 58.31
CA LEU A 59 45.66 16.06 59.46
C LEU A 59 46.82 16.93 58.99
N THR A 60 46.90 18.14 59.54
CA THR A 60 48.00 19.07 59.32
C THR A 60 48.81 19.19 60.60
N THR A 61 50.12 19.46 60.46
CA THR A 61 51.06 19.59 61.60
C THR A 61 50.57 20.61 62.64
N HIS A 62 49.87 21.66 62.21
CA HIS A 62 49.22 22.63 63.09
C HIS A 62 48.13 21.99 63.97
N ASN A 63 47.21 21.23 63.38
CA ASN A 63 46.08 20.63 64.09
C ASN A 63 46.54 19.55 65.09
N GLU A 64 47.62 18.83 64.78
CA GLU A 64 48.20 17.86 65.71
C GLU A 64 48.90 18.51 66.91
N SER A 65 49.57 19.64 66.67
CA SER A 65 50.37 20.39 67.66
C SER A 65 49.51 21.22 68.61
N TYR A 66 48.46 21.88 68.12
CA TYR A 66 47.67 22.86 68.89
C TYR A 66 46.32 22.30 69.36
N ARG A 67 46.34 21.10 69.97
CA ARG A 67 45.12 20.39 70.43
C ARG A 67 44.46 20.91 71.72
N GLY A 68 44.92 22.04 72.28
CA GLY A 68 44.28 22.72 73.42
C GLY A 68 44.11 21.87 74.68
N LEU A 69 45.20 21.29 75.21
CA LEU A 69 45.15 20.46 76.42
C LEU A 69 44.67 21.26 77.65
N MET A 70 43.59 20.82 78.29
CA MET A 70 43.13 21.35 79.58
C MET A 70 44.10 20.95 80.71
N GLY A 71 44.54 21.93 81.50
CA GLY A 71 45.33 21.69 82.72
C GLY A 71 44.47 21.22 83.91
N GLU A 72 45.13 20.71 84.96
CA GLU A 72 44.46 20.32 86.21
C GLU A 72 43.80 21.55 86.87
N PRO A 73 42.52 21.48 87.32
CA PRO A 73 41.87 22.58 88.01
C PRO A 73 42.53 22.89 89.36
N ALA A 74 42.60 24.18 89.70
CA ALA A 74 43.28 24.66 90.91
C ALA A 74 42.64 24.13 92.21
N LYS A 75 43.46 23.54 93.08
CA LYS A 75 43.03 22.96 94.38
C LYS A 75 42.72 24.08 95.37
N SER A 76 41.49 24.13 95.88
CA SER A 76 41.02 25.19 96.79
C SER A 76 41.48 24.96 98.24
N LEU A 77 42.06 25.99 98.87
CA LEU A 77 42.50 25.97 100.27
C LEU A 77 41.39 26.28 101.30
N LYS A 78 40.11 26.10 100.97
CA LYS A 78 39.00 26.42 101.88
C LYS A 78 38.90 25.37 103.01
N PRO A 79 38.82 25.77 104.29
CA PRO A 79 38.59 24.83 105.39
C PRO A 79 37.28 24.06 105.23
N PRO A 80 37.23 22.76 105.60
CA PRO A 80 36.00 21.99 105.59
C PRO A 80 35.02 22.52 106.65
N ALA A 81 33.79 22.81 106.24
CA ALA A 81 32.75 23.30 107.12
C ALA A 81 32.38 22.23 108.17
N ARG A 82 32.39 22.60 109.46
CA ARG A 82 31.87 21.77 110.56
C ARG A 82 30.39 22.09 110.77
N PRO A 83 29.47 21.11 110.68
CA PRO A 83 28.07 21.34 111.02
C PRO A 83 27.90 21.49 112.54
N SER A 84 27.23 22.55 112.99
CA SER A 84 26.83 22.73 114.38
C SER A 84 25.58 21.90 114.67
N ALA A 85 25.72 20.82 115.44
CA ALA A 85 24.60 19.97 115.85
C ALA A 85 23.86 20.58 117.05
N LEU A 86 22.80 21.34 116.78
CA LEU A 86 21.72 21.59 117.74
C LEU A 86 20.49 20.84 117.25
N ASP A 87 20.28 19.64 117.78
CA ASP A 87 19.20 18.73 117.40
C ASP A 87 17.90 19.07 118.14
N THR A 88 17.40 20.28 117.92
CA THR A 88 16.05 20.69 118.30
C THR A 88 15.30 21.12 117.04
N PRO A 89 14.24 20.38 116.64
CA PRO A 89 13.51 20.70 115.41
C PRO A 89 12.79 22.05 115.56
N PHE A 90 13.23 23.05 114.81
CA PHE A 90 12.57 24.36 114.74
C PHE A 90 11.13 24.20 114.26
N SER A 91 10.18 24.92 114.89
CA SER A 91 8.77 24.85 114.51
C SER A 91 8.54 25.56 113.17
N ASN A 92 8.52 24.78 112.09
CA ASN A 92 8.41 25.26 110.71
C ASN A 92 6.95 25.56 110.26
N THR A 93 6.01 25.61 111.21
CA THR A 93 4.60 25.96 110.98
C THR A 93 4.40 27.45 111.20
N THR A 94 4.12 28.18 110.11
CA THR A 94 3.76 29.60 110.14
C THR A 94 2.27 29.76 109.87
N GLU A 95 1.67 30.87 110.34
CA GLU A 95 0.25 31.15 110.13
C GLU A 95 -0.20 31.06 108.66
N PHE A 96 0.69 31.41 107.73
CA PHE A 96 0.44 31.31 106.30
C PHE A 96 0.28 29.85 105.84
N ARG A 97 1.13 28.94 106.32
CA ARG A 97 1.04 27.50 105.99
C ARG A 97 -0.21 26.84 106.57
N ASP A 98 -0.69 27.34 107.71
CA ASP A 98 -1.88 26.83 108.39
C ASP A 98 -3.17 27.35 107.73
N LYS A 99 -3.23 28.65 107.41
CA LYS A 99 -4.42 29.31 106.85
C LYS A 99 -4.61 29.13 105.33
N TYR A 100 -3.55 28.83 104.58
CA TYR A 100 -3.59 28.71 103.10
C TYR A 100 -3.27 27.29 102.63
N GLN A 101 -4.18 26.36 102.92
CA GLN A 101 -4.18 25.02 102.34
C GLN A 101 -4.71 25.03 100.90
N ALA A 102 -4.21 24.11 100.07
CA ALA A 102 -4.67 23.98 98.68
C ALA A 102 -6.04 23.28 98.65
N TRP A 103 -7.08 24.01 98.25
CA TRP A 103 -8.43 23.44 98.06
C TRP A 103 -8.45 22.44 96.88
N PRO A 104 -9.19 21.31 96.98
CA PRO A 104 -9.33 20.38 95.86
C PRO A 104 -9.96 21.09 94.66
N THR A 105 -9.19 21.25 93.59
CA THR A 105 -9.69 21.89 92.36
C THR A 105 -10.68 20.96 91.68
N PRO A 106 -11.90 21.41 91.33
CA PRO A 106 -12.86 20.56 90.62
C PRO A 106 -12.29 20.15 89.25
N GLN A 107 -12.46 18.87 88.90
CA GLN A 107 -11.95 18.31 87.66
C GLN A 107 -12.59 19.00 86.46
N MET A 108 -11.78 19.74 85.68
CA MET A 108 -12.24 20.40 84.47
C MET A 108 -12.52 19.36 83.38
N PHE A 109 -13.79 19.19 83.02
CA PHE A 109 -14.18 18.43 81.84
C PHE A 109 -13.85 19.24 80.58
N SER A 110 -12.78 18.84 79.87
CA SER A 110 -12.52 19.37 78.54
C SER A 110 -13.67 18.95 77.60
N LYS A 111 -14.28 19.93 76.95
CA LYS A 111 -15.20 19.63 75.84
C LYS A 111 -14.39 18.96 74.74
N ALA A 112 -14.85 17.80 74.25
CA ALA A 112 -14.24 17.16 73.09
C ALA A 112 -14.17 18.15 71.92
N PRO A 113 -13.06 18.22 71.17
CA PRO A 113 -12.95 19.14 70.04
C PRO A 113 -14.02 18.82 69.01
N ALA A 114 -14.70 19.86 68.50
CA ALA A 114 -15.73 19.69 67.50
C ALA A 114 -15.15 19.03 66.24
N THR A 115 -15.86 18.03 65.70
CA THR A 115 -15.44 17.33 64.49
C THR A 115 -15.44 18.31 63.31
N PHE A 116 -14.31 18.38 62.60
CA PHE A 116 -14.18 19.23 61.42
C PHE A 116 -15.13 18.77 60.30
N VAL A 117 -15.94 19.68 59.77
CA VAL A 117 -16.79 19.47 58.60
C VAL A 117 -16.12 20.14 57.41
N ALA A 118 -15.74 19.36 56.41
CA ALA A 118 -15.18 19.88 55.18
C ALA A 118 -16.27 20.57 54.34
N PRO A 119 -15.97 21.69 53.64
CA PRO A 119 -16.90 22.27 52.67
C PRO A 119 -17.24 21.28 51.56
N GLU A 120 -18.51 21.21 51.17
CA GLU A 120 -18.99 20.36 50.08
C GLU A 120 -18.69 20.96 48.69
N GLU A 121 -18.55 22.29 48.62
CA GLU A 121 -18.23 23.02 47.40
C GLU A 121 -16.77 22.80 46.96
N LYS A 122 -16.58 22.41 45.71
CA LYS A 122 -15.26 22.21 45.10
C LYS A 122 -14.73 23.53 44.58
N MET A 123 -13.48 23.86 44.91
CA MET A 123 -12.79 25.04 44.40
C MET A 123 -12.79 25.07 42.87
N ASP A 124 -13.13 26.23 42.28
CA ASP A 124 -12.97 26.45 40.85
C ASP A 124 -11.47 26.53 40.50
N LEU A 125 -11.05 25.67 39.56
CA LEU A 125 -9.68 25.55 39.08
C LEU A 125 -9.47 26.26 37.72
N LEU A 126 -10.43 27.09 37.30
CA LEU A 126 -10.32 27.96 36.14
C LEU A 126 -9.48 29.20 36.45
N THR A 127 -8.19 29.14 36.14
CA THR A 127 -7.33 30.33 36.16
C THR A 127 -7.68 31.29 35.03
N THR A 128 -7.52 32.59 35.26
CA THR A 128 -7.75 33.65 34.24
C THR A 128 -6.95 33.40 32.96
N VAL A 129 -5.72 32.88 33.06
CA VAL A 129 -4.92 32.49 31.90
C VAL A 129 -5.62 31.40 31.08
N ARG A 130 -6.14 30.35 31.73
CA ARG A 130 -6.84 29.25 31.06
C ARG A 130 -8.18 29.68 30.45
N ALA A 131 -8.84 30.67 31.04
CA ALA A 131 -10.07 31.25 30.51
C ALA A 131 -9.83 32.15 29.29
N HIS A 132 -8.82 33.02 29.33
CA HIS A 132 -8.60 34.06 28.32
C HIS A 132 -7.63 33.67 27.19
N TYR A 133 -6.66 32.78 27.45
CA TYR A 133 -5.64 32.37 26.46
C TYR A 133 -5.92 30.94 25.96
N THR A 134 -7.00 30.78 25.21
CA THR A 134 -7.29 29.56 24.45
C THR A 134 -6.88 29.73 22.99
N TYR A 135 -6.43 28.65 22.34
CA TYR A 135 -6.05 28.70 20.92
C TYR A 135 -7.31 28.72 20.04
N PRO A 136 -7.60 29.83 19.32
CA PRO A 136 -8.74 29.85 18.41
C PRO A 136 -8.47 28.89 17.25
N LYS A 137 -9.37 27.93 17.02
CA LYS A 137 -9.32 27.04 15.85
C LYS A 137 -9.71 27.83 14.59
N GLY A 138 -8.81 28.69 14.12
CA GLY A 138 -8.95 29.37 12.84
C GLY A 138 -8.93 28.41 11.66
N ALA A 139 -9.61 28.78 10.58
CA ALA A 139 -9.49 28.07 9.31
C ALA A 139 -8.07 28.26 8.72
N PRO A 140 -7.55 27.29 7.94
CA PRO A 140 -6.27 27.45 7.24
C PRO A 140 -6.25 28.69 6.35
N ALA A 141 -5.11 29.38 6.31
CA ALA A 141 -4.95 30.59 5.51
C ALA A 141 -5.14 30.31 4.01
N GLN A 142 -6.08 31.03 3.37
CA GLN A 142 -6.33 30.89 1.94
C GLN A 142 -5.20 31.53 1.13
N SER A 143 -4.57 30.77 0.23
CA SER A 143 -3.45 31.26 -0.57
C SER A 143 -3.91 32.28 -1.62
N TYR A 144 -3.33 33.49 -1.61
CA TYR A 144 -3.63 34.58 -2.54
C TYR A 144 -2.90 34.45 -3.90
N ARG A 145 -2.52 33.22 -4.31
CA ARG A 145 -1.81 33.02 -5.58
C ARG A 145 -2.74 33.35 -6.76
N PRO A 146 -2.35 34.24 -7.68
CA PRO A 146 -3.19 34.56 -8.83
C PRO A 146 -3.38 33.31 -9.68
N VAL A 147 -4.63 32.97 -9.99
CA VAL A 147 -4.97 31.84 -10.86
C VAL A 147 -4.48 32.18 -12.27
N LEU A 148 -3.44 31.47 -12.73
CA LEU A 148 -2.90 31.65 -14.07
C LEU A 148 -3.97 31.25 -15.10
N SER A 149 -4.51 32.24 -15.81
CA SER A 149 -5.44 31.98 -16.91
C SER A 149 -4.71 31.19 -18.01
N VAL A 150 -5.13 29.93 -18.22
CA VAL A 150 -4.62 29.13 -19.33
C VAL A 150 -5.10 29.75 -20.63
N LYS A 151 -4.20 30.47 -21.31
CA LYS A 151 -4.46 30.98 -22.66
C LYS A 151 -4.71 29.78 -23.57
N LYS A 152 -5.95 29.58 -24.01
CA LYS A 152 -6.27 28.62 -25.07
C LYS A 152 -5.47 29.03 -26.31
N GLY A 153 -4.53 28.19 -26.74
CA GLY A 153 -3.79 28.42 -27.96
C GLY A 153 -4.75 28.56 -29.13
N GLY A 154 -4.51 29.55 -30.00
CA GLY A 154 -5.25 29.67 -31.25
C GLY A 154 -5.08 28.42 -32.09
N ARG A 155 -6.09 28.06 -32.89
CA ARG A 155 -6.00 26.93 -33.82
C ARG A 155 -4.87 27.21 -34.82
N PHE A 156 -3.78 26.45 -34.72
CA PHE A 156 -2.66 26.55 -35.65
C PHE A 156 -3.13 26.15 -37.05
N GLU A 157 -3.04 27.08 -38.01
CA GLU A 157 -3.29 26.75 -39.40
C GLU A 157 -2.03 26.18 -40.04
N SER A 158 -2.18 25.04 -40.71
CA SER A 158 -1.09 24.17 -41.18
C SER A 158 -1.14 23.96 -42.70
N SER A 159 -1.57 25.00 -43.40
CA SER A 159 -1.48 25.16 -44.86
C SER A 159 -0.07 25.61 -45.24
N THR A 160 0.83 24.65 -45.49
CA THR A 160 2.12 24.93 -46.16
C THR A 160 1.94 24.81 -47.67
N THR A 161 2.63 25.64 -48.45
CA THR A 161 2.52 25.68 -49.92
C THR A 161 2.72 24.29 -50.54
N THR A 162 3.74 23.54 -50.09
CA THR A 162 4.01 22.16 -50.51
C THR A 162 2.81 21.21 -50.31
N LYS A 163 2.04 21.37 -49.23
CA LYS A 163 0.84 20.55 -48.96
C LYS A 163 -0.34 20.96 -49.86
N GLU A 164 -0.33 22.19 -50.37
CA GLU A 164 -1.35 22.66 -51.31
C GLU A 164 -1.03 22.36 -52.77
N ASP A 165 0.24 22.41 -53.16
CA ASP A 165 0.73 22.18 -54.52
C ASP A 165 0.75 20.68 -54.87
N TYR A 166 1.21 19.83 -53.94
CA TYR A 166 1.39 18.38 -54.17
C TYR A 166 0.20 17.56 -53.68
N LYS A 167 -1.01 17.89 -54.16
CA LYS A 167 -2.22 17.11 -53.92
C LYS A 167 -2.28 15.88 -54.84
N GLN A 168 -2.94 14.81 -54.38
CA GLN A 168 -3.19 13.62 -55.21
C GLN A 168 -4.25 13.95 -56.27
N TRP A 169 -3.80 14.22 -57.49
CA TRP A 169 -4.68 14.36 -58.64
C TRP A 169 -5.27 13.01 -59.04
N ALA A 170 -6.55 13.01 -59.44
CA ALA A 170 -7.21 11.81 -59.92
C ALA A 170 -6.56 11.36 -61.25
N SER A 171 -5.80 10.26 -61.20
CA SER A 171 -5.25 9.65 -62.41
C SER A 171 -6.39 9.04 -63.22
N MET A 172 -6.62 9.59 -64.42
CA MET A 172 -7.56 9.00 -65.38
C MET A 172 -6.97 7.66 -65.84
N GLN A 173 -7.63 6.55 -65.54
CA GLN A 173 -7.23 5.26 -66.11
C GLN A 173 -7.54 5.26 -67.61
N THR A 174 -6.49 5.20 -68.42
CA THR A 174 -6.62 4.84 -69.83
C THR A 174 -6.99 3.37 -69.91
N GLU A 175 -8.21 3.07 -70.35
CA GLU A 175 -8.67 1.69 -70.58
C GLU A 175 -7.69 0.94 -71.51
N PRO A 176 -7.23 -0.26 -71.15
CA PRO A 176 -6.32 -1.03 -71.98
C PRO A 176 -7.01 -1.47 -73.27
N VAL A 177 -6.41 -1.15 -74.42
CA VAL A 177 -6.90 -1.55 -75.75
C VAL A 177 -6.85 -3.07 -75.87
N LYS A 178 -8.02 -3.72 -75.77
CA LYS A 178 -8.16 -5.18 -75.89
C LYS A 178 -8.03 -5.58 -77.37
N PRO A 179 -7.08 -6.45 -77.76
CA PRO A 179 -7.01 -6.96 -79.12
C PRO A 179 -8.24 -7.81 -79.44
N ILE A 180 -8.78 -7.65 -80.65
CA ILE A 180 -9.97 -8.39 -81.10
C ILE A 180 -9.59 -9.86 -81.33
N PRO A 181 -10.23 -10.84 -80.67
CA PRO A 181 -9.89 -12.25 -80.84
C PRO A 181 -10.33 -12.79 -82.21
N GLN A 182 -9.39 -12.92 -83.14
CA GLN A 182 -9.62 -13.49 -84.46
C GLN A 182 -9.53 -15.03 -84.43
N LEU A 183 -10.58 -15.68 -83.91
CA LEU A 183 -10.75 -17.14 -84.02
C LEU A 183 -11.92 -17.46 -84.95
N ASN A 184 -11.61 -17.81 -86.20
CA ASN A 184 -12.58 -18.35 -87.15
C ASN A 184 -12.72 -19.87 -86.91
N LEU A 185 -13.78 -20.29 -86.22
CA LEU A 185 -14.13 -21.70 -86.12
C LEU A 185 -14.86 -22.13 -87.42
N PRO A 186 -14.46 -23.25 -88.06
CA PRO A 186 -15.18 -23.76 -89.22
C PRO A 186 -16.61 -24.13 -88.81
N THR A 187 -17.59 -23.62 -89.57
CA THR A 187 -19.03 -23.81 -89.28
C THR A 187 -19.57 -25.14 -89.81
N GLU A 188 -18.81 -25.83 -90.66
CA GLU A 188 -19.20 -27.10 -91.27
C GLU A 188 -18.92 -28.28 -90.34
N PRO A 189 -19.89 -29.19 -90.09
CA PRO A 189 -19.71 -30.31 -89.19
C PRO A 189 -18.77 -31.37 -89.78
N LEU A 190 -17.79 -31.82 -88.99
CA LEU A 190 -16.87 -32.90 -89.36
C LEU A 190 -17.62 -34.23 -89.52
N ASP A 191 -17.44 -34.88 -90.67
CA ASP A 191 -18.09 -36.15 -90.98
C ASP A 191 -17.34 -37.34 -90.33
N CYS A 192 -17.77 -37.71 -89.12
CA CYS A 192 -17.07 -38.67 -88.25
C CYS A 192 -17.36 -40.16 -88.57
N LEU A 193 -17.45 -40.54 -89.84
CA LEU A 193 -17.65 -41.93 -90.27
C LEU A 193 -16.33 -42.73 -90.24
N THR A 194 -16.15 -43.54 -89.20
CA THR A 194 -14.99 -44.44 -89.09
C THR A 194 -15.10 -45.65 -90.02
N THR A 195 -13.97 -46.08 -90.58
CA THR A 195 -13.88 -47.15 -91.58
C THR A 195 -14.57 -48.44 -91.16
N THR A 196 -14.50 -48.80 -89.87
CA THR A 196 -15.19 -49.99 -89.33
C THR A 196 -16.71 -49.88 -89.40
N ARG A 197 -17.29 -48.71 -89.08
CA ARG A 197 -18.75 -48.49 -89.19
C ARG A 197 -19.24 -48.47 -90.64
N ALA A 198 -18.39 -48.04 -91.57
CA ALA A 198 -18.71 -48.02 -93.00
C ALA A 198 -18.65 -49.42 -93.65
N HIS A 199 -17.76 -50.31 -93.21
CA HIS A 199 -17.45 -51.56 -93.91
C HIS A 199 -18.02 -52.83 -93.26
N TYR A 200 -18.42 -52.80 -91.98
CA TYR A 200 -19.02 -53.95 -91.29
C TYR A 200 -20.54 -53.76 -91.11
N VAL A 201 -21.28 -53.96 -92.19
CA VAL A 201 -22.76 -53.96 -92.19
C VAL A 201 -23.28 -55.40 -92.05
N PRO A 202 -24.27 -55.70 -91.17
CA PRO A 202 -24.80 -57.05 -91.02
C PRO A 202 -25.46 -57.57 -92.31
N CYS A 203 -24.91 -58.64 -92.89
CA CYS A 203 -25.51 -59.32 -94.03
C CYS A 203 -26.80 -60.07 -93.61
N PRO A 204 -27.94 -59.85 -94.28
CA PRO A 204 -29.16 -60.61 -94.01
C PRO A 204 -29.01 -62.08 -94.46
N PRO A 205 -29.62 -63.05 -93.76
CA PRO A 205 -29.50 -64.46 -94.08
C PRO A 205 -30.19 -64.80 -95.42
N ILE A 206 -29.42 -65.29 -96.39
CA ILE A 206 -29.92 -65.67 -97.71
C ILE A 206 -30.59 -67.05 -97.62
N THR A 207 -31.91 -67.09 -97.81
CA THR A 207 -32.67 -68.34 -97.91
C THR A 207 -32.49 -68.98 -99.29
N THR A 208 -31.89 -70.18 -99.32
CA THR A 208 -31.66 -70.92 -100.57
C THR A 208 -32.98 -71.35 -101.20
N LYS A 209 -33.17 -71.03 -102.49
CA LYS A 209 -34.17 -71.68 -103.36
C LYS A 209 -33.49 -72.14 -104.64
N SER A 210 -33.83 -73.34 -105.07
CA SER A 210 -33.08 -74.13 -106.04
C SER A 210 -33.79 -74.23 -107.39
N TRP A 211 -33.02 -74.13 -108.49
CA TRP A 211 -33.22 -74.85 -109.78
C TRP A 211 -34.52 -74.53 -110.60
N LEU A 212 -34.55 -74.29 -111.92
CA LEU A 212 -33.60 -74.49 -113.05
C LEU A 212 -34.01 -73.64 -114.29
N LEU A 213 -33.03 -73.28 -115.15
CA LEU A 213 -33.07 -73.13 -116.64
C LEU A 213 -34.13 -72.16 -117.27
N HIS A 214 -34.06 -71.67 -118.51
CA HIS A 214 -33.22 -71.86 -119.73
C HIS A 214 -33.33 -70.54 -120.57
N LYS A 215 -32.59 -70.20 -121.64
CA LYS A 215 -31.47 -70.76 -122.44
C LYS A 215 -30.77 -69.58 -123.19
N ALA A 216 -29.82 -69.87 -124.09
CA ALA A 216 -29.45 -69.14 -125.33
C ALA A 216 -29.43 -67.58 -125.33
N SER A 217 -28.30 -66.86 -125.42
CA SER A 217 -27.07 -66.98 -126.26
C SER A 217 -27.20 -66.47 -127.71
N PHE A 218 -26.05 -66.06 -128.25
CA PHE A 218 -25.72 -65.53 -129.59
C PHE A 218 -25.98 -64.01 -129.78
N HIS A 219 -24.97 -63.17 -130.06
CA HIS A 219 -23.99 -63.15 -131.19
C HIS A 219 -24.70 -62.77 -132.52
N LEU A 220 -24.13 -62.00 -133.46
CA LEU A 220 -22.80 -61.36 -133.63
C LEU A 220 -22.93 -60.28 -134.75
N PHE A 221 -21.78 -59.82 -135.30
CA PHE A 221 -21.62 -58.95 -136.50
C PHE A 221 -22.01 -57.46 -136.28
N THR A 222 -21.24 -56.46 -136.74
CA THR A 222 -20.04 -56.41 -137.62
C THR A 222 -19.04 -55.35 -137.17
N SER A 223 -17.77 -55.56 -137.57
CA SER A 223 -16.72 -54.61 -137.99
C SER A 223 -16.68 -53.18 -137.42
#